data_AF-A0A391P0D4-F1
#
_entry.id   AF-A0A391P0D4-F1
#
_cell.length_a   1.000
_cell.length_b   1.000
_cell.length_c   1.000
_cell.angle_alpha   90.00
_cell.angle_beta   90.00
_cell.angle_gamma   90.00
#
_symmetry.space_group_name_H-M   'P 1'
#
loop_
_entity.id
_entity.type
_entity.pdbx_description
1 polymer ?
#
loop_
_entity_poly.entity_id
_entity_poly.type
_entity_poly.pdbx_seq_one_letter_code
_entity_poly.pdbx_strand_id
1 'polypeptide(L)'
;ALPQWLEDLQARVKQLQNWSTDLNVPPSVWLSGLFNPQSLLRAVLQATARANQWPLDKMFLSTEVSKKNLEEITSAPRDGAYIHGLFMEGARYRGYM
;
A
#
# COMPACT_ATOMS: atom_id res chain seq x y z
N ALA A 1 14.17 -21.74 -6.90
CA ALA A 1 13.72 -21.51 -5.51
C ALA A 1 14.52 -20.40 -4.82
N LEU A 2 15.83 -20.55 -4.58
CA LEU A 2 16.66 -19.49 -3.97
C LEU A 2 16.81 -18.21 -4.80
N PRO A 3 17.03 -18.27 -6.14
CA PRO A 3 17.15 -17.05 -6.95
C PRO A 3 15.91 -16.14 -6.86
N GLN A 4 14.71 -16.73 -6.99
CA GLN A 4 13.44 -16.00 -6.86
C GLN A 4 13.26 -15.36 -5.48
N TRP A 5 13.65 -16.07 -4.41
CA TRP A 5 13.60 -15.53 -3.05
C TRP A 5 14.57 -14.36 -2.87
N LEU A 6 15.78 -14.47 -3.45
CA LEU A 6 16.79 -13.41 -3.39
C LEU A 6 16.33 -12.16 -4.16
N GLU A 7 15.70 -12.34 -5.33
CA GLU A 7 15.11 -11.25 -6.10
C GLU A 7 13.98 -10.54 -5.32
N ASP A 8 13.09 -11.29 -4.67
CA ASP A 8 12.04 -10.74 -3.80
C ASP A 8 12.64 -9.95 -2.63
N LEU A 9 13.67 -10.49 -1.97
CA LEU A 9 14.38 -9.81 -0.90
C LEU A 9 15.02 -8.49 -1.39
N GLN A 10 15.70 -8.52 -2.54
CA GLN A 10 16.30 -7.33 -3.13
C GLN A 10 15.23 -6.27 -3.45
N ALA A 11 14.08 -6.67 -3.97
CA ALA A 11 12.97 -5.76 -4.23
C ALA A 11 12.40 -5.12 -2.94
N ARG A 12 12.27 -5.89 -1.86
CA ARG A 12 11.86 -5.37 -0.53
C ARG A 12 12.85 -4.36 0.04
N VAL A 13 14.14 -4.68 -0.04
CA VAL A 13 15.22 -3.77 0.39
C VAL A 13 15.18 -2.48 -0.41
N LYS A 14 15.01 -2.57 -1.74
CA LYS A 14 14.90 -1.39 -2.61
C LYS A 14 13.70 -0.52 -2.24
N GLN A 15 12.54 -1.11 -1.96
CA GLN A 15 11.38 -0.35 -1.47
C GLN A 15 11.72 0.41 -0.17
N LEU A 16 12.34 -0.26 0.80
CA LEU A 16 12.70 0.36 2.08
C LEU A 16 13.73 1.49 1.91
N GLN A 17 14.73 1.29 1.04
CA GLN A 17 15.73 2.30 0.71
C GLN A 17 15.06 3.54 0.13
N ASN A 18 14.21 3.39 -0.88
CA ASN A 18 13.48 4.51 -1.50
C ASN A 18 12.66 5.30 -0.46
N TRP A 19 11.98 4.62 0.46
CA TRP A 19 11.20 5.28 1.52
C TRP A 19 12.08 6.05 2.50
N SER A 20 13.24 5.50 2.84
CA SER A 20 14.16 6.11 3.80
C SER A 20 14.91 7.33 3.25
N THR A 21 15.16 7.36 1.93
CA THR A 21 15.92 8.45 1.28
C THR A 21 15.07 9.69 1.09
N ASP A 22 13.89 9.56 0.51
CA ASP A 22 13.07 10.70 0.12
C ASP A 22 12.13 11.18 1.25
N LEU A 23 11.99 10.36 2.31
CA LEU A 23 11.05 10.57 3.42
C LEU A 23 9.62 10.93 2.96
N ASN A 24 9.27 10.49 1.76
CA ASN A 24 7.98 10.74 1.14
C ASN A 24 7.23 9.41 0.95
N VAL A 25 5.92 9.45 1.11
CA VAL A 25 5.08 8.29 0.84
C VAL A 25 5.00 8.14 -0.69
N PRO A 26 5.38 6.98 -1.26
CA PRO A 26 5.27 6.79 -2.70
C PRO A 26 3.80 6.83 -3.15
N PRO A 27 3.53 7.12 -4.43
CA PRO A 27 2.17 7.13 -4.97
C PRO A 27 1.41 5.82 -4.72
N SER A 28 2.10 4.67 -4.72
CA SER A 28 1.54 3.37 -4.37
C SER A 28 2.55 2.54 -3.57
N VAL A 29 2.07 1.79 -2.59
CA VAL A 29 2.90 0.98 -1.68
C VAL A 29 2.79 -0.51 -2.02
N TRP A 30 3.92 -1.21 -2.12
CA TRP A 30 3.91 -2.67 -2.20
C TRP A 30 3.65 -3.26 -0.82
N LEU A 31 2.37 -3.50 -0.49
CA LEU A 31 1.95 -3.86 0.85
C LEU A 31 2.54 -5.21 1.29
N SER A 32 2.53 -6.20 0.40
CA SER A 32 3.11 -7.52 0.67
C SER A 32 4.65 -7.50 0.75
N GLY A 33 5.29 -6.42 0.29
CA GLY A 33 6.73 -6.19 0.38
C GLY A 33 7.19 -5.72 1.76
N LEU A 34 6.28 -5.20 2.59
CA LEU A 34 6.62 -4.67 3.92
C LEU A 34 6.95 -5.79 4.91
N PHE A 35 7.89 -5.50 5.81
CA PHE A 35 8.17 -6.36 6.97
C PHE A 35 7.00 -6.40 7.95
N ASN A 36 6.32 -5.25 8.14
CA ASN A 36 5.13 -5.13 8.97
C ASN A 36 4.04 -4.35 8.22
N PRO A 37 3.16 -5.00 7.43
CA PRO A 37 2.10 -4.30 6.71
C PRO A 37 1.04 -3.68 7.64
N GLN A 38 0.85 -4.23 8.84
CA GLN A 38 -0.13 -3.72 9.80
C GLN A 38 0.24 -2.32 10.32
N SER A 39 1.52 -2.01 10.47
CA SER A 39 1.94 -0.66 10.89
C SER A 39 1.58 0.39 9.85
N LEU A 40 1.70 0.08 8.55
CA LEU A 40 1.24 0.98 7.49
C LEU A 40 -0.26 1.25 7.60
N LEU A 41 -1.07 0.20 7.72
CA LEU A 41 -2.53 0.34 7.80
C LEU A 41 -2.95 1.18 9.01
N ARG A 42 -2.26 1.03 10.15
CA ARG A 42 -2.46 1.86 11.34
C ARG A 42 -2.02 3.30 11.12
N ALA A 43 -0.88 3.52 10.45
CA ALA A 43 -0.40 4.85 10.11
C ALA A 43 -1.37 5.59 9.18
N VAL A 44 -1.95 4.89 8.19
CA VAL A 44 -2.98 5.44 7.29
C VAL A 44 -4.21 5.86 8.11
N LEU A 45 -4.74 4.98 8.98
CA LEU A 45 -5.86 5.33 9.86
C LEU A 45 -5.55 6.56 10.72
N GLN A 46 -4.36 6.61 11.33
CA GLN A 46 -3.93 7.73 12.16
C GLN A 46 -3.79 9.04 11.37
N ALA A 47 -3.22 8.99 10.17
CA ALA A 47 -3.07 10.15 9.30
C ALA A 47 -4.44 10.69 8.86
N THR A 48 -5.34 9.82 8.42
CA THR A 48 -6.71 10.18 8.04
C THR A 48 -7.51 10.72 9.23
N ALA A 49 -7.38 10.09 10.41
CA ALA A 49 -8.02 10.57 11.64
C ALA A 49 -7.59 11.99 11.99
N ARG A 50 -6.28 12.26 11.93
CA ARG A 50 -5.73 13.60 12.23
C ARG A 50 -6.17 14.64 11.21
N ALA A 51 -6.13 14.31 9.92
CA ALA A 51 -6.54 15.22 8.85
C ALA A 51 -8.02 15.62 8.95
N ASN A 52 -8.88 14.69 9.39
CA ASN A 52 -10.33 14.91 9.50
C ASN A 52 -10.81 15.21 10.93
N GLN A 53 -9.91 15.25 11.91
CA GLN A 53 -10.23 15.41 13.35
C GLN A 53 -11.21 14.34 13.87
N TRP A 54 -11.08 13.11 13.40
CA TRP A 54 -11.94 12.00 13.80
C TRP A 54 -11.36 11.19 14.96
N PRO A 55 -12.23 10.61 15.81
CA PRO A 55 -11.82 9.68 16.87
C PRO A 55 -11.33 8.36 16.27
N LEU A 56 -10.04 8.04 16.50
CA LEU A 56 -9.36 6.86 15.91
C LEU A 56 -10.01 5.52 16.29
N ASP A 57 -10.55 5.41 17.51
CA ASP A 57 -11.22 4.22 18.04
C ASP A 57 -12.53 3.87 17.31
N LYS A 58 -13.09 4.81 16.55
CA LYS A 58 -14.31 4.61 15.75
C LYS A 58 -14.03 4.41 14.26
N MET A 59 -12.76 4.37 13.85
CA MET A 59 -12.38 4.23 12.45
C MET A 59 -12.09 2.78 12.07
N PHE A 60 -12.45 2.44 10.83
CA PHE A 60 -12.19 1.13 10.23
C PHE A 60 -11.59 1.31 8.83
N LEU A 61 -10.86 0.32 8.36
CA LEU A 61 -10.33 0.30 7.00
C LEU A 61 -11.42 -0.14 6.04
N SER A 62 -11.56 0.61 4.95
CA SER A 62 -12.30 0.17 3.75
C SER A 62 -11.30 0.00 2.61
N THR A 63 -11.48 -1.05 1.82
CA THR A 63 -10.60 -1.35 0.68
C THR A 63 -11.43 -1.48 -0.59
N GLU A 64 -11.02 -0.76 -1.62
CA GLU A 64 -11.62 -0.82 -2.96
C GLU A 64 -10.52 -1.10 -3.98
N VAL A 65 -10.85 -1.89 -5.01
CA VAL A 65 -9.92 -2.15 -6.10
C VAL A 65 -10.04 -1.01 -7.11
N SER A 66 -8.92 -0.33 -7.36
CA SER A 66 -8.84 0.76 -8.32
C SER A 66 -9.04 0.27 -9.76
N LYS A 67 -9.65 1.11 -10.60
CA LYS A 67 -9.65 0.91 -12.06
C LYS A 67 -8.31 1.28 -12.72
N LYS A 68 -7.46 2.03 -12.01
CA LYS A 68 -6.16 2.49 -12.50
C LYS A 68 -5.10 1.41 -12.37
N ASN A 69 -4.28 1.26 -13.40
CA ASN A 69 -3.04 0.49 -13.35
C ASN A 69 -1.97 1.23 -12.55
N LEU A 70 -0.95 0.50 -12.10
CA LEU A 70 0.14 1.07 -11.28
C LEU A 70 0.84 2.25 -11.96
N GLU A 71 1.01 2.20 -13.28
CA GLU A 71 1.64 3.23 -14.11
C GLU A 71 0.84 4.54 -14.15
N GLU A 72 -0.48 4.47 -13.95
CA GLU A 72 -1.38 5.63 -13.94
C GLU A 72 -1.43 6.31 -12.55
N ILE A 73 -0.83 5.69 -11.53
CA ILE A 73 -0.76 6.22 -10.16
C ILE A 73 0.50 7.07 -10.01
N THR A 74 0.37 8.37 -10.30
CA THR A 74 1.49 9.33 -10.22
C THR A 74 1.53 10.11 -8.90
N SER A 75 0.46 10.07 -8.12
CA SER A 75 0.35 10.78 -6.83
C SER A 75 -0.45 9.98 -5.81
N ALA A 76 -0.24 10.30 -4.53
CA ALA A 76 -1.01 9.76 -3.43
C ALA A 76 -2.50 10.16 -3.53
N PRO A 77 -3.43 9.33 -3.03
CA PRO A 77 -4.84 9.70 -3.00
C PRO A 77 -5.08 10.83 -2.00
N ARG A 78 -6.23 11.49 -2.14
CA ARG A 78 -6.67 12.51 -1.16
C ARG A 78 -6.85 11.91 0.24
N ASP A 79 -7.42 10.72 0.31
CA ASP A 79 -7.66 9.98 1.55
C ASP A 79 -7.19 8.53 1.38
N GLY A 80 -6.51 8.00 2.40
CA GLY A 80 -6.01 6.63 2.41
C GLY A 80 -4.65 6.47 1.74
N ALA A 81 -4.44 5.31 1.11
CA ALA A 81 -3.22 4.99 0.38
C ALA A 81 -3.54 4.03 -0.78
N TYR A 82 -2.86 4.20 -1.92
CA TYR A 82 -2.86 3.15 -2.95
C TYR A 82 -1.88 2.04 -2.54
N ILE A 83 -2.31 0.80 -2.73
CA ILE A 83 -1.51 -0.39 -2.44
C ILE A 83 -1.49 -1.33 -3.65
N HIS A 84 -0.42 -2.10 -3.78
CA HIS A 84 -0.28 -3.16 -4.76
C HIS A 84 0.40 -4.40 -4.17
N GLY A 85 0.47 -5.47 -4.96
CA GLY A 85 1.06 -6.77 -4.56
C GLY A 85 0.12 -7.68 -3.77
N LEU A 86 -1.18 -7.43 -3.81
CA LEU A 86 -2.18 -8.34 -3.30
C LEU A 86 -2.57 -9.37 -4.36
N PHE A 87 -2.75 -10.61 -3.94
CA PHE A 87 -3.23 -11.71 -4.77
C PHE A 87 -4.57 -12.20 -4.22
N MET A 88 -5.46 -12.62 -5.12
CA MET A 88 -6.75 -13.20 -4.78
C MET A 88 -6.69 -14.69 -5.10
N GLU A 89 -7.10 -15.52 -4.14
CA GLU A 89 -7.19 -16.97 -4.31
C GLU A 89 -8.66 -17.38 -4.40
N GLY A 90 -8.99 -18.27 -5.33
CA GLY A 90 -10.37 -18.77 -5.52
C GLY A 90 -11.34 -17.79 -6.18
N ALA A 91 -10.89 -16.59 -6.54
CA ALA A 91 -11.67 -15.59 -7.25
C ALA A 91 -10.78 -14.69 -8.12
N ARG A 92 -11.39 -13.91 -9.02
CA ARG A 92 -10.72 -12.84 -9.77
C ARG A 92 -11.50 -11.56 -9.61
N TYR A 93 -10.79 -10.44 -9.51
CA TYR A 93 -11.44 -9.14 -9.63
C TYR A 93 -11.84 -8.92 -11.09
N ARG A 94 -13.14 -8.68 -11.33
CA ARG A 94 -13.65 -8.27 -12.65
C ARG A 94 -14.10 -6.83 -12.52
N GLY A 95 -13.22 -5.89 -12.87
CA GLY A 95 -13.63 -4.50 -13.08
C GLY A 95 -14.60 -4.46 -14.25
N TYR A 96 -15.82 -3.96 -14.03
CA TYR A 96 -16.67 -3.57 -15.15
C TYR A 96 -15.98 -2.40 -15.84
N MET A 97 -15.57 -2.61 -17.09
CA MET A 97 -15.03 -1.57 -17.98
C MET A 97 -15.90 -0.31 -17.84
#